data_AF-A0A257MRI9-F1
#
_entry.id   AF-A0A257MRI9-F1
#
_cell.length_a   1.000
_cell.length_b   1.000
_cell.length_c   1.000
_cell.angle_alpha   90.00
_cell.angle_beta   90.00
_cell.angle_gamma   90.00
#
_symmetry.space_group_name_H-M   'P 1'
#
loop_
_entity.id
_entity.type
_entity.pdbx_description
1 polymer ?
#
loop_
_entity_poly.entity_id
_entity_poly.type
_entity_poly.pdbx_seq_one_letter_code
_entity_poly.pdbx_strand_id
1 'polypeptide(L)' 'VTIHKKMGERVKKGEPLISICSSSDWELESAVKDAKRQMPIVVEGMLLERYPRITEL' A
#
# COMPACT_ATOMS: atom_id res chain seq x y z
N VAL A 1 0.09 14.08 -7.74
CA VAL A 1 0.24 12.67 -7.29
C VAL A 1 1.23 11.99 -8.22
N THR A 2 2.23 11.30 -7.66
CA THR A 2 3.25 10.58 -8.42
C THR A 2 3.11 9.09 -8.16
N ILE A 3 3.00 8.29 -9.22
CA ILE A 3 2.93 6.83 -9.15
C ILE A 3 4.31 6.28 -9.49
N HIS A 4 4.90 5.52 -8.58
CA HIS A 4 6.27 5.00 -8.73
C HIS A 4 6.33 3.63 -9.38
N LYS A 5 5.21 2.89 -9.39
CA LYS A 5 5.13 1.51 -9.89
C LYS A 5 3.91 1.30 -10.76
N LYS A 6 4.09 0.62 -11.89
CA LYS A 6 3.01 0.23 -12.79
C LYS A 6 2.52 -1.19 -12.52
N MET A 7 1.34 -1.52 -13.04
CA MET A 7 0.80 -2.87 -13.01
C MET A 7 1.83 -3.87 -13.59
N GLY A 8 2.08 -4.97 -12.86
CA GLY A 8 3.03 -6.01 -13.26
C GLY A 8 4.48 -5.75 -12.84
N GLU A 9 4.80 -4.58 -12.30
CA GLU A 9 6.14 -4.32 -11.76
C GLU A 9 6.32 -4.95 -10.38
N ARG A 10 7.53 -5.49 -10.14
CA ARG A 10 7.88 -6.04 -8.83
C ARG A 10 8.05 -4.91 -7.81
N VAL A 11 7.42 -5.12 -6.65
CA VAL A 11 7.52 -4.24 -5.48
C VAL A 11 8.27 -4.97 -4.37
N LYS A 12 9.17 -4.27 -3.68
CA LYS A 12 9.79 -4.75 -2.44
C LYS A 12 9.17 -4.06 -1.22
N LYS A 13 9.17 -4.74 -0.08
CA LYS A 13 8.69 -4.16 1.18
C LYS A 13 9.50 -2.90 1.50
N GLY A 14 8.80 -1.80 1.76
CA GLY A 14 9.39 -0.50 2.05
C GLY A 14 9.58 0.43 0.85
N GLU A 15 9.37 -0.04 -0.38
CA GLU A 15 9.37 0.83 -1.56
C GLU A 15 8.07 1.67 -1.61
N PRO A 16 8.15 2.98 -1.90
CA PRO A 16 6.97 3.81 -2.08
C PRO A 16 6.23 3.42 -3.37
N LEU A 17 4.90 3.28 -3.29
CA LEU A 17 4.04 2.97 -4.44
C LEU A 17 3.47 4.23 -5.09
N ILE A 18 3.02 5.16 -4.24
CA ILE A 18 2.38 6.41 -4.63
C ILE A 18 2.80 7.50 -3.65
N SER A 19 3.08 8.69 -4.17
CA SER A 19 3.34 9.89 -3.37
C SER A 19 2.26 10.93 -3.67
N ILE A 20 1.56 11.34 -2.63
CA ILE A 20 0.58 12.41 -2.66
C ILE A 20 1.28 13.66 -2.11
N CYS A 21 1.22 14.75 -2.87
CA CYS A 21 1.78 16.03 -2.48
C CYS A 21 0.66 17.07 -2.57
N SER A 22 0.52 17.92 -1.56
CA SER A 22 -0.33 19.11 -1.60
C SER A 22 0.43 20.27 -0.93
N SER A 23 0.02 21.49 -1.26
CA SER A 23 0.48 22.72 -0.61
C SER A 23 -0.26 23.01 0.71
N SER A 24 -1.29 22.24 1.04
CA SER A 24 -2.08 22.40 2.26
C SER A 24 -2.22 21.10 3.04
N ASP A 25 -2.01 21.17 4.35
CA ASP A 25 -2.02 19.98 5.22
C ASP A 25 -3.40 19.31 5.27
N TRP A 26 -4.49 20.10 5.29
CA TRP A 26 -5.85 19.56 5.35
C TRP A 26 -6.24 18.79 4.08
N GLU A 27 -5.82 19.28 2.92
CA GLU A 27 -6.03 18.60 1.63
C GLU A 27 -5.23 17.31 1.56
N LEU A 28 -3.98 17.33 2.04
CA LEU A 28 -3.11 16.17 2.08
C LEU A 28 -3.71 15.08 2.97
N GLU A 29 -4.18 15.44 4.17
CA GLU A 29 -4.79 14.49 5.10
C GLU A 29 -6.07 13.87 4.53
N SER A 30 -6.92 14.69 3.91
CA SER A 30 -8.14 14.23 3.25
C SER A 30 -7.83 13.26 2.10
N ALA A 31 -6.90 13.62 1.22
CA ALA A 31 -6.48 12.78 0.10
C ALA A 31 -5.86 11.45 0.56
N VAL A 32 -5.08 11.45 1.65
CA VAL A 32 -4.53 10.23 2.25
C VAL A 32 -5.64 9.33 2.80
N LYS A 33 -6.67 9.90 3.45
CA LYS A 33 -7.83 9.13 3.95
C LYS A 33 -8.59 8.48 2.79
N ASP A 34 -8.82 9.22 1.70
CA ASP A 34 -9.48 8.69 0.52
C ASP A 34 -8.68 7.59 -0.18
N ALA A 35 -7.36 7.79 -0.34
CA ALA A 35 -6.49 6.78 -0.92
C ALA A 35 -6.47 5.48 -0.10
N LYS A 36 -6.49 5.57 1.23
CA LYS A 36 -6.59 4.38 2.10
C LYS A 36 -7.93 3.66 1.96
N ARG A 37 -9.02 4.40 1.79
CA ARG A 37 -10.37 3.85 1.60
C ARG A 37 -10.54 3.17 0.23
N GLN A 38 -10.02 3.79 -0.81
CA GLN A 38 -10.17 3.29 -2.18
C GLN A 38 -9.17 2.19 -2.53
N MET A 39 -8.05 2.10 -1.81
CA MET A 39 -6.96 1.15 -2.09
C MET A 39 -6.56 1.11 -3.57
N PRO A 40 -6.09 2.23 -4.15
CA PRO A 40 -5.90 2.36 -5.59
C PRO A 40 -4.78 1.48 -6.17
N ILE A 41 -3.90 0.93 -5.32
CA ILE A 41 -2.83 0.02 -5.71
C ILE A 41 -2.92 -1.21 -4.82
N VAL A 42 -3.05 -2.38 -5.45
CA VAL A 42 -3.04 -3.68 -4.78
C VAL A 42 -1.69 -4.34 -5.06
N VAL A 43 -1.04 -4.82 -3.99
CA VAL A 43 0.19 -5.60 -4.09
C VAL A 43 -0.11 -7.02 -3.65
N GLU A 44 0.11 -7.96 -4.56
CA GLU A 44 -0.10 -9.39 -4.33
C GLU A 44 1.22 -10.15 -4.39
N GLY A 45 1.19 -11.41 -3.97
CA GLY A 45 2.34 -12.30 -4.04
C GLY A 45 1.93 -13.76 -3.84
N MET A 46 2.84 -14.66 -4.20
CA MET A 46 2.64 -16.09 -3.95
C MET A 46 2.93 -16.40 -2.49
N LEU A 47 1.98 -17.04 -1.82
CA LEU A 47 2.17 -17.65 -0.50
C LEU A 47 2.52 -19.13 -0.71
N LEU A 48 3.75 -19.52 -0.37
CA LEU A 48 4.19 -20.91 -0.55
C LEU A 48 3.63 -21.83 0.55
N GLU A 49 3.75 -21.41 1.81
CA GLU A 49 3.27 -22.18 2.95
C GLU A 49 2.94 -21.24 4.13
N ARG A 50 1.90 -21.56 4.90
CA ARG A 50 1.53 -20.83 6.13
C ARG A 50 1.37 -21.82 7.27
N TYR A 51 2.30 -21.79 8.22
CA TYR A 51 2.22 -22.60 9.43
C TYR A 51 1.15 -22.04 10.39
N PRO A 52 0.30 -22.90 10.98
CA PRO A 52 -0.63 -22.48 12.01
C PRO A 52 0.13 -22.04 13.27
N ARG A 53 -0.39 -21.03 13.97
CA ARG A 53 0.13 -20.67 15.30
C ARG A 53 -0.41 -21.69 16.29
N ILE A 54 0.47 -22.37 17.00
CA ILE A 54 0.10 -23.18 18.16
C ILE A 54 -0.31 -22.20 19.25
N THR A 55 -1.58 -22.15 19.57
CA THR A 55 -2.07 -21.49 20.79
C THR A 55 -2.14 -22.59 21.84
N GLU A 56 -1.19 -22.61 22.77
CA GLU A 56 -1.30 -23.43 23.98
C GLU A 56 -2.55 -22.94 24.74
N LEU A 57 -3.44 -23.89 25.04
CA LEU A 57 -4.67 -23.70 25.82
C LEU A 57 -4.37 -23.71 27.32
#